data_AF-A0A563AES3-F1
#
_entry.id   AF-A0A563AES3-F1
#
_cell.length_a   1.000
_cell.length_b   1.000
_cell.length_c   1.000
_cell.angle_alpha   90.00
_cell.angle_beta   90.00
_cell.angle_gamma   90.00
#
_symmetry.space_group_name_H-M   'P 1'
#
loop_
_entity.id
_entity.type
_entity.pdbx_description
1 polymer ?
#
loop_
_entity_poly.entity_id
_entity_poly.type
_entity_poly.pdbx_seq_one_letter_code
_entity_poly.pdbx_strand_id
1 'polypeptide(L)'
;MHYNQYQRLINIVGGLYENHLGYFDDLTAEERQVLSRVFFYDYDYDSEDCPDDFPESFPDFFRDRIAGNQALQDEALAAVARLYAMSGMGDFALTRVSDKPL
;
A
#
# COMPACT_ATOMS: atom_id res chain seq x y z
N MET A 1 -2.58 -7.53 9.89
CA MET A 1 -1.54 -7.68 8.86
C MET A 1 -0.19 -7.94 9.53
N HIS A 2 0.63 -8.84 8.99
CA HIS A 2 2.03 -9.06 9.43
C HIS A 2 3.02 -8.30 8.56
N TYR A 3 4.25 -8.08 9.05
CA TYR A 3 5.27 -7.33 8.33
C TYR A 3 5.61 -7.91 6.94
N ASN A 4 5.73 -9.24 6.82
CA ASN A 4 5.98 -9.87 5.52
C ASN A 4 4.83 -9.66 4.53
N GLN A 5 3.59 -9.63 5.02
CA GLN A 5 2.43 -9.31 4.18
C GLN A 5 2.45 -7.84 3.76
N TYR A 6 2.82 -6.95 4.68
CA TYR A 6 2.99 -5.53 4.41
C TYR A 6 4.03 -5.29 3.31
N GLN A 7 5.21 -5.90 3.38
CA GLN A 7 6.24 -5.79 2.33
C GLN A 7 5.73 -6.28 0.97
N ARG A 8 4.98 -7.38 0.95
CA ARG A 8 4.38 -7.89 -0.30
C ARG A 8 3.35 -6.92 -0.87
N LEU A 9 2.55 -6.29 0.00
CA LEU A 9 1.57 -5.31 -0.43
C LEU A 9 2.22 -4.05 -0.98
N ILE A 10 3.32 -3.57 -0.40
CA ILE A 10 4.14 -2.50 -1.01
C ILE A 10 4.51 -2.88 -2.45
N ASN A 11 5.07 -4.08 -2.66
CA ASN A 11 5.48 -4.53 -3.99
C ASN A 11 4.31 -4.68 -4.96
N ILE A 12 3.16 -5.17 -4.49
CA ILE A 12 1.96 -5.35 -5.30
C ILE A 12 1.40 -3.98 -5.74
N VAL A 13 1.27 -3.04 -4.80
CA VAL A 13 0.74 -1.70 -5.10
C VAL A 13 1.72 -0.93 -5.99
N GLY A 14 3.02 -0.99 -5.70
CA GLY A 14 4.06 -0.39 -6.54
C GLY A 14 4.06 -0.96 -7.95
N GLY A 15 4.00 -2.28 -8.10
CA GLY A 15 3.91 -2.92 -9.42
C GLY A 15 2.63 -2.57 -10.18
N LEU A 16 1.49 -2.46 -9.48
CA LEU A 16 0.25 -1.97 -10.09
C LEU A 16 0.39 -0.53 -10.56
N TYR A 17 1.04 0.33 -9.78
CA TYR A 17 1.25 1.74 -10.14
C TYR A 17 2.12 1.86 -11.39
N GLU A 18 3.27 1.19 -11.42
CA GLU A 18 4.20 1.23 -12.55
C GLU A 18 3.59 0.71 -13.87
N ASN A 19 2.72 -0.30 -13.81
CA ASN A 19 2.19 -0.97 -15.00
C ASN A 19 0.78 -0.50 -15.40
N HIS A 20 0.02 0.06 -14.45
CA HIS A 20 -1.40 0.34 -14.61
C HIS A 20 -1.85 1.61 -13.85
N LEU A 21 -1.16 2.74 -14.08
CA LEU A 21 -1.48 4.06 -13.51
C LEU A 21 -2.98 4.41 -13.54
N GLY A 22 -3.67 4.09 -14.64
CA GLY A 22 -5.09 4.41 -14.81
C GLY A 22 -6.02 3.82 -13.74
N TYR A 23 -5.65 2.74 -13.05
CA TYR A 23 -6.46 2.22 -11.93
C TYR A 23 -6.43 3.15 -10.71
N PHE A 24 -5.37 3.95 -10.56
CA PHE A 24 -5.24 4.88 -9.44
C PHE A 24 -5.95 6.20 -9.70
N ASP A 25 -6.20 6.56 -10.95
CA ASP A 25 -6.99 7.73 -11.33
C ASP A 25 -8.46 7.59 -10.88
N ASP A 26 -8.99 6.36 -10.93
CA ASP A 26 -10.36 5.99 -10.55
C ASP A 26 -10.57 5.86 -9.03
N LEU A 27 -9.50 5.95 -8.23
CA LEU A 27 -9.59 6.00 -6.77
C LEU A 27 -10.03 7.38 -6.28
N THR A 28 -10.74 7.39 -5.15
CA THR A 28 -11.02 8.62 -4.40
C THR A 28 -9.73 9.23 -3.85
N ALA A 29 -9.78 10.52 -3.49
CA ALA A 29 -8.64 11.21 -2.89
C ALA A 29 -8.21 10.54 -1.57
N GLU A 30 -9.18 10.09 -0.78
CA GLU A 30 -8.97 9.40 0.49
C GLU A 30 -8.29 8.04 0.29
N GLU A 31 -8.74 7.23 -0.68
CA GLU A 31 -8.11 5.95 -1.02
C GLU A 31 -6.67 6.14 -1.49
N ARG A 32 -6.42 7.11 -2.38
CA ARG A 32 -5.05 7.43 -2.83
C ARG A 32 -4.18 7.86 -1.67
N GLN A 33 -4.69 8.74 -0.79
CA GLN A 33 -3.94 9.23 0.35
C GLN A 33 -3.57 8.11 1.31
N VAL A 34 -4.49 7.18 1.60
CA VAL A 34 -4.21 6.04 2.47
C VAL A 34 -3.16 5.12 1.83
N LEU A 35 -3.32 4.77 0.55
CA LEU A 35 -2.36 3.92 -0.14
C LEU A 35 -0.97 4.58 -0.20
N SER A 36 -0.88 5.89 -0.39
CA SER A 36 0.39 6.63 -0.45
C SER A 36 1.05 6.65 0.93
N ARG A 37 0.28 6.94 1.99
CA ARG A 37 0.77 6.95 3.37
C ARG A 37 1.22 5.58 3.89
N VAL A 38 0.63 4.50 3.40
CA VAL A 38 0.89 3.14 3.91
C VAL A 38 1.89 2.38 3.04
N PHE A 39 1.76 2.50 1.70
CA PHE A 39 2.53 1.70 0.74
C PHE A 39 3.51 2.52 -0.10
N PHE A 40 3.53 3.85 0.04
CA PHE A 40 4.50 4.74 -0.63
C PHE A 40 4.53 4.56 -2.16
N TYR A 41 3.37 4.28 -2.75
CA TYR A 41 3.22 4.29 -4.20
C TYR A 41 3.02 5.75 -4.65
N ASP A 42 3.47 6.09 -5.87
CA ASP A 42 3.56 7.47 -6.37
C ASP A 42 4.50 8.39 -5.56
N TYR A 43 5.49 7.79 -4.90
CA TYR A 43 6.50 8.56 -4.20
C TYR A 43 7.63 8.92 -5.18
N ASP A 44 7.71 10.20 -5.54
CA ASP A 44 8.85 10.71 -6.29
C ASP A 44 10.00 11.02 -5.32
N TYR A 45 10.90 10.05 -5.20
CA TYR A 45 12.09 10.11 -4.34
C TYR A 45 13.02 11.29 -4.66
N ASP A 46 12.99 11.79 -5.90
CA ASP A 46 13.84 12.87 -6.37
C ASP A 46 13.11 14.23 -6.39
N SER A 47 11.82 14.27 -6.03
CA SER A 47 11.05 15.52 -5.97
C SER A 47 11.38 16.33 -4.71
N GLU A 48 11.43 17.66 -4.84
CA GLU A 48 11.52 18.57 -3.67
C GLU A 48 10.27 18.52 -2.78
N ASP A 49 9.17 17.96 -3.31
CA ASP A 49 7.90 17.74 -2.61
C ASP A 49 7.83 16.36 -1.92
N CYS A 50 8.90 15.55 -2.01
CA CYS A 50 9.07 14.31 -1.28
C CYS A 50 8.87 14.59 0.21
N PRO A 51 7.78 14.12 0.85
CA PRO A 51 7.55 14.45 2.24
C PRO A 51 8.73 13.98 3.09
N ASP A 52 9.11 14.79 4.08
CA ASP A 52 10.16 14.47 5.07
C ASP A 52 9.90 13.14 5.82
N ASP A 53 8.70 12.56 5.66
CA ASP A 53 8.17 11.39 6.37
C ASP A 53 8.42 10.03 5.66
N PHE A 54 9.23 9.96 4.60
CA PHE A 54 9.63 8.64 4.07
C PHE A 54 10.40 7.86 5.14
N PRO A 55 10.03 6.60 5.44
CA PRO A 55 10.62 5.91 6.57
C PRO A 55 12.07 5.51 6.30
N GLU A 56 12.97 5.88 7.23
CA GLU A 56 14.35 5.37 7.25
C GLU A 56 14.41 3.84 7.35
N SER A 57 13.35 3.21 7.88
CA SER A 57 13.24 1.78 8.11
C SER A 57 11.78 1.32 7.99
N PHE A 58 11.49 0.52 6.95
CA PHE A 58 10.17 -0.10 6.77
C PHE A 58 9.74 -1.00 7.96
N PRO A 59 10.62 -1.81 8.58
CA PRO A 59 10.25 -2.56 9.79
C PRO A 59 9.81 -1.67 10.94
N ASP A 60 10.53 -0.57 11.19
CA ASP A 60 10.22 0.35 12.29
C ASP A 60 8.93 1.12 11.99
N PHE A 61 8.77 1.63 10.76
CA PHE A 61 7.53 2.27 10.32
C PHE A 61 6.33 1.35 10.48
N PHE A 62 6.44 0.09 10.02
CA PHE A 62 5.37 -0.87 10.16
C PHE A 62 5.03 -1.09 11.64
N ARG A 63 6.03 -1.34 12.49
CA ARG A 63 5.82 -1.57 13.93
C ARG A 63 5.12 -0.36 14.59
N ASP A 64 5.59 0.84 14.30
CA ASP A 64 5.22 2.04 15.06
C ASP A 64 3.93 2.70 14.53
N ARG A 65 3.62 2.54 13.25
CA ARG A 65 2.47 3.21 12.60
C ARG A 65 1.37 2.27 12.16
N ILE A 66 1.69 1.03 11.79
CA ILE A 66 0.76 0.13 11.11
C ILE A 66 0.32 -1.02 12.01
N ALA A 67 1.24 -1.74 12.64
CA ALA A 67 1.00 -3.03 13.28
C ALA A 67 -0.12 -2.99 14.33
N GLY A 68 -0.21 -1.91 15.12
CA GLY A 68 -1.25 -1.70 16.12
C GLY A 68 -2.46 -0.88 15.67
N ASN A 69 -2.45 -0.34 14.45
CA ASN A 69 -3.49 0.58 13.96
C ASN A 69 -4.47 -0.15 13.04
N GLN A 70 -5.48 -0.81 13.63
CA GLN A 70 -6.44 -1.62 12.87
C GLN A 70 -7.24 -0.80 11.85
N ALA A 71 -7.67 0.41 12.21
CA ALA A 71 -8.45 1.27 11.31
C ALA A 71 -7.65 1.61 10.03
N LEU A 72 -6.38 1.99 10.18
CA LEU A 72 -5.51 2.27 9.04
C LEU A 72 -5.23 1.03 8.20
N GLN A 73 -5.08 -0.14 8.83
CA GLN A 73 -4.95 -1.40 8.09
C GLN A 73 -6.21 -1.69 7.27
N ASP A 74 -7.39 -1.52 7.84
CA ASP A 74 -8.66 -1.80 7.16
C ASP A 74 -8.89 -0.84 5.99
N GLU A 75 -8.62 0.45 6.18
CA GLU A 75 -8.67 1.46 5.10
C GLU A 75 -7.71 1.11 3.96
N ALA A 76 -6.46 0.77 4.28
CA ALA A 76 -5.45 0.43 3.29
C ALA A 76 -5.80 -0.85 2.52
N LEU A 77 -6.27 -1.88 3.21
CA LEU A 77 -6.68 -3.14 2.59
C LEU A 77 -7.95 -2.97 1.73
N ALA A 78 -8.87 -2.08 2.12
CA ALA A 78 -10.04 -1.75 1.31
C ALA A 78 -9.63 -1.06 -0.01
N ALA A 79 -8.68 -0.13 0.05
CA ALA A 79 -8.16 0.53 -1.15
C ALA A 79 -7.38 -0.46 -2.06
N VAL A 80 -6.60 -1.39 -1.50
CA VAL A 80 -5.97 -2.48 -2.27
C VAL A 80 -7.04 -3.37 -2.91
N ALA A 81 -8.10 -3.71 -2.19
CA ALA A 81 -9.18 -4.51 -2.74
C ALA A 81 -9.89 -3.80 -3.90
N ARG A 82 -10.04 -2.48 -3.82
CA ARG A 82 -10.57 -1.66 -4.91
C ARG A 82 -9.68 -1.73 -6.15
N LEU A 83 -8.36 -1.59 -5.98
CA LEU A 83 -7.39 -1.74 -7.08
C LEU A 83 -7.47 -3.12 -7.75
N TYR A 84 -7.54 -4.20 -6.95
CA TYR A 84 -7.66 -5.57 -7.46
C TYR A 84 -8.94 -5.82 -8.25
N ALA A 85 -10.05 -5.26 -7.78
CA ALA A 85 -11.33 -5.35 -8.48
C ALA A 85 -11.26 -4.61 -9.83
N MET A 86 -10.70 -3.40 -9.84
CA MET A 86 -10.56 -2.59 -11.07
C MET A 86 -9.59 -3.21 -12.08
N SER A 87 -8.54 -3.88 -11.60
CA SER A 87 -7.56 -4.56 -12.45
C SER A 87 -8.07 -5.89 -13.04
N GLY A 88 -9.32 -6.30 -12.74
CA GLY A 88 -9.86 -7.58 -13.17
C GLY A 88 -9.23 -8.80 -12.50
N MET A 89 -8.42 -8.61 -11.45
CA MET A 89 -7.83 -9.71 -10.68
C MET A 89 -8.82 -10.36 -9.71
N GLY A 90 -10.01 -9.76 -9.58
CA GLY A 90 -11.10 -10.24 -8.74
C GLY A 90 -10.95 -9.81 -7.28
N ASP A 91 -11.60 -10.54 -6.38
CA ASP A 91 -11.62 -10.16 -4.97
C ASP A 91 -10.25 -10.34 -4.30
N PHE A 92 -9.80 -9.30 -3.61
CA PHE A 92 -8.62 -9.34 -2.77
C PHE A 92 -8.95 -9.91 -1.38
N ALA A 93 -8.02 -10.71 -0.84
CA ALA A 93 -8.06 -11.15 0.54
C ALA A 93 -6.63 -11.22 1.09
N LEU A 94 -6.39 -10.59 2.25
CA LEU A 94 -5.07 -10.59 2.90
C LEU A 94 -4.54 -12.00 3.18
N THR A 95 -5.43 -12.97 3.44
CA THR A 95 -5.07 -14.39 3.65
C THR A 95 -4.41 -15.05 2.45
N ARG A 96 -4.54 -14.47 1.24
CA ARG A 96 -3.83 -14.91 0.03
C ARG A 96 -2.42 -14.35 -0.06
N VAL A 97 -2.08 -13.37 0.78
CA VAL A 97 -0.74 -12.78 0.86
C VAL A 97 0.06 -13.57 1.89
N SER A 98 1.12 -14.23 1.43
CA SER A 98 2.01 -15.02 2.30
C SER A 98 2.62 -14.17 3.41
N ASP A 99 2.50 -14.64 4.64
CA ASP A 99 3.13 -14.07 5.83
C ASP A 99 4.51 -14.68 6.12
N LYS A 100 4.96 -15.64 5.29
CA LYS A 100 6.29 -16.23 5.39
C LYS A 100 7.36 -15.24 4.95
N PRO A 101 8.58 -15.30 5.55
CA PRO A 101 9.71 -14.51 5.11
C PRO A 101 9.94 -14.63 3.60
N LEU A 102 10.37 -13.53 2.98
CA LEU A 102 10.76 -13.47 1.57
C LEU A 102 11.99 -14.32 1.28
#